data_AF-A0A6B3NUG1-F1
#
_entry.id   AF-A0A6B3NUG1-F1
#
_cell.length_a   1.000
_cell.length_b   1.000
_cell.length_c   1.000
_cell.angle_alpha   90.00
_cell.angle_beta   90.00
_cell.angle_gamma   90.00
#
_symmetry.space_group_name_H-M   'P 1'
#
loop_
_entity.id
_entity.type
_entity.pdbx_description
1 polymer ?
#
loop_
_entity_poly.entity_id
_entity_poly.type
_entity_poly.pdbx_seq_one_letter_code
_entity_poly.pdbx_strand_id
1 'polypeptide(L)'
;MTRKVERGMTLIEVLVALVVMSLGVFTAAALQGRALSTTDSALRSTQVLLLAQEVLERVRAAGRLGAGEGAQLQRDLQAVVGASAQARVTQAGADIALDLGWPEGAFVIRGRVMP
;
A
#
# COMPACT_ATOMS: atom_id res chain seq x y z
N MET A 1 -46.92 37.63 -17.93
CA MET A 1 -45.94 36.53 -17.91
C MET A 1 -44.94 36.76 -19.04
N THR A 2 -43.74 37.25 -18.73
CA THR A 2 -42.67 37.45 -19.72
C THR A 2 -41.95 36.12 -19.96
N ARG A 3 -42.15 35.50 -21.13
CA ARG A 3 -41.35 34.34 -21.56
C ARG A 3 -39.92 34.80 -21.80
N LYS A 4 -38.95 34.24 -21.07
CA LYS A 4 -37.54 34.31 -21.47
C LYS A 4 -37.39 33.53 -22.78
N VAL A 5 -36.79 34.17 -23.78
CA VAL A 5 -36.42 33.52 -25.04
C VAL A 5 -35.15 32.71 -24.79
N GLU A 6 -35.22 31.39 -24.96
CA GLU A 6 -34.05 30.50 -24.98
C GLU A 6 -33.17 30.88 -26.17
N ARG A 7 -31.90 31.23 -25.92
CA ARG A 7 -30.91 31.43 -26.98
C ARG A 7 -30.27 30.09 -27.32
N GLY A 8 -30.18 29.77 -28.61
CA GLY A 8 -29.41 28.61 -29.08
C GLY A 8 -27.92 28.75 -28.79
N MET A 9 -27.23 27.62 -28.69
CA MET A 9 -25.80 27.55 -28.39
C MET A 9 -24.97 27.82 -29.66
N THR A 10 -23.90 28.60 -29.52
CA THR A 10 -23.01 28.96 -30.63
C THR A 10 -21.94 27.87 -30.85
N LEU A 11 -21.34 27.84 -32.06
CA LEU A 11 -20.26 26.90 -32.37
C LEU A 11 -19.05 27.08 -31.42
N ILE A 12 -18.72 28.33 -31.08
CA ILE A 12 -17.60 28.65 -30.18
C ILE A 12 -17.87 28.12 -28.78
N GLU A 13 -19.10 28.22 -28.27
CA GLU A 13 -19.46 27.66 -26.95
C GLU A 13 -19.25 26.15 -26.90
N VAL A 14 -19.65 25.43 -27.95
CA VAL A 14 -19.47 23.98 -28.03
C VAL A 14 -17.98 23.61 -28.09
N LEU A 15 -17.18 24.33 -28.88
CA LEU A 15 -15.74 24.09 -28.97
C LEU A 15 -15.05 24.33 -27.62
N VAL A 16 -15.38 25.41 -26.94
CA VAL A 16 -14.84 25.70 -25.60
C VAL A 16 -15.27 24.63 -24.60
N ALA A 17 -16.54 24.21 -24.62
CA ALA A 17 -17.04 23.15 -23.75
C ALA A 17 -16.29 21.82 -23.98
N LEU A 18 -16.05 21.45 -25.24
CA LEU A 18 -15.29 20.24 -25.59
C LEU A 18 -13.84 20.33 -25.09
N VAL A 19 -13.17 21.47 -25.27
CA VAL A 19 -11.80 21.68 -24.76
C VAL A 19 -11.76 21.50 -23.24
N VAL A 20 -12.64 22.18 -22.50
CA VAL A 20 -12.70 22.07 -21.05
C VAL A 20 -13.01 20.64 -20.60
N MET A 21 -13.95 19.96 -21.26
CA MET A 21 -14.31 18.57 -20.97
C MET A 21 -13.13 17.61 -21.22
N SER A 22 -12.44 17.74 -22.36
CA SER A 22 -11.28 16.91 -22.68
C SER A 22 -10.16 17.07 -21.66
N LEU A 23 -9.87 18.30 -21.23
CA LEU A 23 -8.90 18.57 -20.17
C LEU A 23 -9.31 17.93 -18.84
N GLY A 24 -10.60 18.03 -18.49
CA GLY A 24 -11.15 17.44 -17.27
C GLY A 24 -10.99 15.92 -17.24
N VAL A 25 -11.41 15.23 -18.30
CA VAL A 25 -11.31 13.76 -18.39
C VAL A 25 -9.84 13.31 -18.42
N PHE A 26 -8.96 14.00 -19.14
CA PHE A 26 -7.54 13.66 -19.18
C PHE A 26 -6.88 13.80 -17.80
N THR A 27 -7.19 14.88 -17.09
CA THR A 27 -6.69 15.11 -15.73
C THR A 27 -7.22 14.04 -14.76
N ALA A 28 -8.50 13.69 -14.86
CA ALA A 28 -9.10 12.64 -14.04
C ALA A 28 -8.45 11.27 -14.31
N ALA A 29 -8.17 10.91 -15.56
CA ALA A 29 -7.50 9.67 -15.92
C ALA A 29 -6.06 9.61 -15.37
N ALA A 30 -5.31 10.70 -15.45
CA ALA A 30 -3.97 10.78 -14.88
C ALA A 30 -3.99 10.58 -13.35
N LEU A 31 -4.98 11.18 -12.66
CA LEU A 31 -5.16 10.99 -11.22
C LEU A 31 -5.57 9.55 -10.89
N GLN A 32 -6.47 8.95 -11.67
CA GLN A 32 -6.87 7.55 -11.51
C GLN A 32 -5.69 6.59 -11.64
N GLY A 33 -4.78 6.80 -12.60
CA GLY A 33 -3.57 5.99 -12.73
C GLY A 33 -2.68 6.04 -11.47
N ARG A 34 -2.50 7.23 -10.88
CA ARG A 34 -1.76 7.39 -9.62
C ARG A 34 -2.48 6.76 -8.44
N ALA A 35 -3.81 6.86 -8.40
CA ALA A 35 -4.63 6.26 -7.36
C ALA A 35 -4.52 4.73 -7.35
N LEU A 36 -4.53 4.09 -8.53
CA LEU A 36 -4.31 2.64 -8.67
C LEU A 36 -2.95 2.22 -8.13
N SER A 37 -1.87 2.89 -8.56
CA SER A 37 -0.51 2.63 -8.07
C SER A 37 -0.43 2.78 -6.54
N THR A 38 -0.97 3.86 -5.99
CA THR A 38 -0.95 4.10 -4.54
C THR A 38 -1.73 3.04 -3.78
N THR A 39 -2.87 2.61 -4.33
CA THR A 39 -3.70 1.56 -3.75
C THR A 39 -2.99 0.21 -3.76
N ASP A 40 -2.31 -0.15 -4.86
CA ASP A 40 -1.54 -1.39 -4.95
C ASP A 40 -0.39 -1.41 -3.91
N SER A 41 0.38 -0.32 -3.80
CA SER A 41 1.44 -0.21 -2.80
C SER A 41 0.90 -0.28 -1.36
N ALA A 42 -0.28 0.31 -1.09
CA ALA A 42 -0.93 0.22 0.22
C ALA A 42 -1.43 -1.21 0.52
N LEU A 43 -1.96 -1.93 -0.47
CA LEU A 43 -2.37 -3.32 -0.33
C LEU A 43 -1.17 -4.23 -0.03
N ARG A 44 -0.06 -4.06 -0.75
CA ARG A 44 1.19 -4.80 -0.48
C ARG A 44 1.72 -4.52 0.92
N SER A 45 1.76 -3.25 1.32
CA SER A 45 2.18 -2.86 2.67
C SER A 45 1.31 -3.49 3.76
N THR A 46 0.00 -3.56 3.52
CA THR A 46 -0.94 -4.23 4.43
C THR A 46 -0.68 -5.73 4.51
N GLN A 47 -0.42 -6.40 3.38
CA GLN A 47 -0.07 -7.82 3.37
C GLN A 47 1.24 -8.09 4.14
N VAL A 48 2.26 -7.24 3.96
CA VAL A 48 3.51 -7.33 4.74
C VAL A 48 3.25 -7.17 6.23
N LEU A 49 2.40 -6.20 6.61
CA LEU A 49 2.04 -6.00 8.02
C LEU A 49 1.33 -7.22 8.61
N LEU A 50 0.40 -7.83 7.87
CA LEU A 50 -0.30 -9.05 8.31
C LEU A 50 0.70 -10.20 8.53
N LEU A 51 1.60 -10.45 7.58
CA LEU A 51 2.67 -11.46 7.74
C LEU A 51 3.52 -11.19 8.99
N ALA A 52 3.88 -9.94 9.22
CA ALA A 52 4.66 -9.55 10.38
C ALA A 52 3.91 -9.76 11.71
N GLN A 53 2.61 -9.43 11.75
CA GLN A 53 1.76 -9.69 12.90
C GLN A 53 1.61 -11.19 13.16
N GLU A 54 1.40 -12.01 12.12
CA GLU A 54 1.30 -13.47 12.27
C GLU A 54 2.57 -14.08 12.86
N VAL A 55 3.76 -13.66 12.40
CA VAL A 55 5.04 -14.10 12.99
C VAL A 55 5.15 -13.64 14.43
N LEU A 56 4.82 -12.38 14.71
CA LEU A 56 4.92 -11.82 16.04
C LEU A 56 4.02 -12.56 17.03
N GLU A 57 2.77 -12.82 16.68
CA GLU A 57 1.84 -13.59 17.51
C GLU A 57 2.32 -15.02 17.71
N ARG A 58 2.83 -15.67 16.67
CA ARG A 58 3.39 -17.02 16.78
C ARG A 58 4.59 -17.08 17.72
N VAL A 59 5.51 -16.11 17.65
CA VAL A 59 6.66 -16.04 18.56
C VAL A 59 6.21 -15.73 19.99
N ARG A 60 5.21 -14.85 20.17
CA ARG A 60 4.62 -14.61 21.49
C ARG A 60 4.02 -15.88 22.08
N ALA A 61 3.24 -16.62 21.31
CA ALA A 61 2.63 -17.88 21.75
C ALA A 61 3.69 -18.97 22.04
N ALA A 62 4.77 -19.02 21.27
CA ALA A 62 5.85 -19.98 21.44
C ALA A 62 6.87 -19.58 22.53
N GLY A 63 6.86 -18.33 22.99
CA GLY A 63 7.84 -17.79 23.93
C GLY A 63 9.24 -17.56 23.35
N ARG A 64 9.47 -17.93 22.08
CA ARG A 64 10.78 -17.88 21.42
C ARG A 64 10.65 -17.92 19.91
N LEU A 65 11.66 -17.40 19.23
CA LEU A 65 11.81 -17.53 17.80
C LEU A 65 12.09 -18.99 17.42
N GLY A 66 11.34 -19.53 16.47
CA GLY A 66 11.57 -20.86 15.92
C GLY A 66 12.85 -20.93 15.08
N ALA A 67 13.51 -22.09 15.08
CA ALA A 67 14.63 -22.34 14.18
C ALA A 67 14.14 -22.27 12.71
N GLY A 68 14.76 -21.42 11.90
CA GLY A 68 14.39 -21.22 10.49
C GLY A 68 13.22 -20.25 10.26
N GLU A 69 12.57 -19.73 11.32
CA GLU A 69 11.41 -18.84 11.18
C GLU A 69 11.76 -17.52 10.46
N GLY A 70 12.93 -16.95 10.74
CA GLY A 70 13.43 -15.78 10.00
C GLY A 70 13.64 -16.06 8.51
N ALA A 71 14.09 -17.25 8.13
CA ALA A 71 14.26 -17.65 6.74
C ALA A 71 12.92 -17.91 6.03
N GLN A 72 11.93 -18.42 6.76
CA GLN A 72 10.55 -18.54 6.27
C GLN A 72 9.97 -17.14 5.98
N LEU A 73 10.03 -16.24 6.96
CA LEU A 73 9.53 -14.86 6.82
C LEU A 73 10.23 -14.12 5.67
N GLN A 74 11.53 -14.32 5.47
CA GLN A 74 12.25 -13.78 4.33
C GLN A 74 11.66 -14.23 2.98
N ARG A 75 11.30 -15.52 2.86
CA ARG A 75 10.68 -16.05 1.63
C ARG A 75 9.26 -15.51 1.43
N ASP A 76 8.47 -15.47 2.49
CA ASP A 76 7.10 -14.96 2.45
C ASP A 76 7.08 -13.47 2.08
N LEU A 77 8.00 -12.69 2.65
CA LEU A 77 8.17 -11.28 2.29
C LEU A 77 8.58 -11.12 0.82
N GLN A 78 9.54 -11.92 0.34
CA GLN A 78 9.95 -11.88 -1.07
C GLN A 78 8.82 -12.26 -2.03
N ALA A 79 7.91 -13.15 -1.63
CA ALA A 79 6.75 -13.51 -2.44
C ALA A 79 5.74 -12.35 -2.58
N VAL A 80 5.60 -11.49 -1.55
CA VAL A 80 4.64 -10.37 -1.55
C VAL A 80 5.22 -9.10 -2.19
N VAL A 81 6.45 -8.74 -1.83
CA VAL A 81 7.06 -7.44 -2.22
C VAL A 81 8.31 -7.57 -3.11
N GLY A 82 8.65 -8.79 -3.53
CA GLY A 82 9.68 -9.06 -4.54
C GLY A 82 11.02 -9.54 -3.97
N ALA A 83 11.86 -10.08 -4.85
CA ALA A 83 13.11 -10.77 -4.48
C ALA A 83 14.12 -9.91 -3.71
N SER A 84 14.08 -8.58 -3.87
CA SER A 84 14.96 -7.64 -3.17
C SER A 84 14.51 -7.32 -1.74
N ALA A 85 13.35 -7.82 -1.32
CA ALA A 85 12.87 -7.61 0.04
C ALA A 85 13.76 -8.32 1.07
N GLN A 86 13.84 -7.76 2.26
CA GLN A 86 14.69 -8.21 3.36
C GLN A 86 13.87 -8.24 4.64
N ALA A 87 13.92 -9.36 5.34
CA ALA A 87 13.33 -9.59 6.64
C ALA A 87 14.44 -9.98 7.61
N ARG A 88 14.53 -9.25 8.72
CA ARG A 88 15.43 -9.56 9.82
C ARG A 88 14.61 -9.67 11.09
N VAL A 89 14.73 -10.80 11.76
CA VAL A 89 14.11 -11.02 13.06
C VAL A 89 15.21 -11.14 14.10
N THR A 90 15.12 -10.33 15.15
CA THR A 90 16.06 -10.34 16.27
C THR A 90 15.27 -10.54 17.56
N GLN A 91 15.69 -11.49 18.39
CA GLN A 91 15.13 -11.70 19.72
C GLN A 91 16.23 -11.46 20.76
N ALA A 92 15.97 -10.58 21.71
CA ALA A 92 16.85 -10.27 22.83
C ALA A 92 16.10 -10.50 24.14
N GLY A 93 16.29 -11.68 24.74
CA GLY A 93 15.52 -12.11 25.91
C GLY A 93 14.03 -12.16 25.60
N ALA A 94 13.24 -11.34 26.32
CA ALA A 94 11.80 -11.21 26.12
C ALA A 94 11.43 -10.24 25.00
N ASP A 95 12.35 -9.46 24.43
CA ASP A 95 12.02 -8.51 23.37
C ASP A 95 12.28 -9.11 21.98
N ILE A 96 11.40 -8.83 21.04
CA ILE A 96 11.52 -9.22 19.63
C ILE A 96 11.39 -7.99 18.73
N ALA A 97 12.27 -7.88 17.74
CA ALA A 97 12.22 -6.85 16.71
C ALA A 97 12.23 -7.50 15.31
N LEU A 98 11.30 -7.08 14.47
CA LEU A 98 11.19 -7.45 13.06
C LEU A 98 11.50 -6.21 12.22
N ASP A 99 12.60 -6.25 11.48
CA ASP A 99 12.94 -5.24 10.48
C ASP A 99 12.60 -5.80 9.09
N LEU A 100 11.66 -5.18 8.41
CA LEU A 100 11.16 -5.57 7.09
C LEU A 100 11.41 -4.41 6.12
N GLY A 101 12.10 -4.66 5.01
CA GLY A 101 12.42 -3.64 4.02
C GLY A 101 12.23 -4.15 2.60
N TRP A 102 11.71 -3.32 1.72
CA TRP A 102 11.56 -3.57 0.28
C TRP A 102 11.70 -2.24 -0.49
N PRO A 103 11.78 -2.25 -1.83
CA PRO A 103 12.11 -1.03 -2.59
C PRO A 103 11.14 0.14 -2.39
N GLU A 104 9.87 -0.15 -2.10
CA GLU A 104 8.81 0.86 -1.95
C GLU A 104 8.55 1.26 -0.49
N GLY A 105 9.15 0.58 0.50
CA GLY A 105 8.85 0.83 1.90
C GLY A 105 9.62 -0.05 2.89
N ALA A 106 9.48 0.29 4.17
CA ALA A 106 10.05 -0.48 5.27
C ALA A 106 9.19 -0.36 6.53
N PHE A 107 9.17 -1.42 7.34
CA PHE A 107 8.54 -1.46 8.64
C PHE A 107 9.51 -2.01 9.68
N VAL A 108 9.49 -1.40 10.87
CA VAL A 108 10.16 -1.93 12.05
C VAL A 108 9.11 -2.16 13.11
N ILE A 109 8.88 -3.42 13.48
CA ILE A 109 7.92 -3.81 14.50
C ILE A 109 8.69 -4.32 15.70
N ARG A 110 8.42 -3.74 16.88
CA ARG A 110 8.98 -4.19 18.15
C ARG A 110 7.86 -4.73 19.02
N GLY A 111 8.13 -5.83 19.70
CA GLY A 111 7.19 -6.46 20.62
C GLY A 111 7.90 -7.12 21.79
N ARG A 112 7.14 -7.41 22.83
CA ARG A 112 7.57 -8.23 23.96
C ARG A 112 6.89 -9.59 23.90
N VAL A 113 7.67 -10.62 24.09
CA VAL A 113 7.30 -12.01 24.34
C VAL A 113 7.05 -12.13 25.84
N MET A 114 5.78 -12.22 26.25
CA MET A 114 5.43 -12.46 27.65
C MET A 114 5.85 -13.89 28.02
N PRO A 115 6.36 -14.13 29.24
CA PRO A 115 6.68 -15.47 29.73
C PRO A 115 5.44 -16.35 29.92
#